data_AF-A0A7R9GQU5-F1
#
_entry.id   AF-A0A7R9GQU5-F1
#
_cell.length_a   1.000
_cell.length_b   1.000
_cell.length_c   1.000
_cell.angle_alpha   90.00
_cell.angle_beta   90.00
_cell.angle_gamma   90.00
#
_symmetry.space_group_name_H-M   'P 1'
#
loop_
_entity.id
_entity.type
_entity.pdbx_description
1 polymer ?
#
loop_
_entity_poly.entity_id
_entity_poly.type
_entity_poly.pdbx_seq_one_letter_code
_entity_poly.pdbx_strand_id
1 'polypeptide(L)'
;MEVRFHSAARGKGTLDLEPWSRLKPASDSKPIEYPKPDGEISFDLLASVALTGTNHESNQPPHLTLLDDTVPVTRNLTVFDGPEQRFCPAGVYEYVPLEEGPGLRLQINAQNCIHCKTCDIKDPSQNINWVVPEGGGGPAYNGM
;
A
#
# COMPACT_ATOMS: atom_id res chain seq x y z
N MET A 1 -19.62 -5.29 27.43
CA MET A 1 -20.09 -5.34 26.03
C MET A 1 -18.84 -5.37 25.16
N GLU A 2 -18.18 -6.53 25.09
CA GLU A 2 -16.99 -6.73 24.25
C GLU A 2 -17.45 -6.99 22.82
N VAL A 3 -17.21 -6.04 21.92
CA VAL A 3 -17.42 -6.25 20.50
C VAL A 3 -16.20 -7.04 19.99
N ARG A 4 -16.31 -8.37 19.99
CA ARG A 4 -15.39 -9.21 19.22
C ARG A 4 -15.64 -8.92 17.74
N PHE A 5 -14.74 -8.17 17.13
CA PHE A 5 -14.69 -8.05 15.67
C PHE A 5 -14.49 -9.46 15.10
N HIS A 6 -15.53 -9.97 14.44
CA HIS A 6 -15.47 -11.23 13.77
C HIS A 6 -14.50 -11.04 12.59
N SER A 7 -13.32 -11.64 12.70
CA SER A 7 -12.51 -11.96 11.53
C SER A 7 -13.42 -12.70 10.55
N ALA A 8 -13.74 -12.07 9.43
CA ALA A 8 -14.54 -12.69 8.39
C ALA A 8 -13.89 -14.04 8.06
N ALA A 9 -14.62 -15.12 8.32
CA ALA A 9 -14.17 -16.47 8.04
C ALA A 9 -13.88 -16.57 6.54
N ARG A 10 -12.58 -16.58 6.18
CA ARG A 10 -12.10 -16.86 4.82
C ARG A 10 -12.57 -18.26 4.45
N GLY A 11 -13.49 -18.32 3.48
CA GLY A 11 -14.18 -19.54 3.07
C GLY A 11 -13.20 -20.61 2.62
N LYS A 12 -13.29 -21.80 3.23
CA LYS A 12 -12.61 -23.01 2.74
C LYS A 12 -13.45 -23.63 1.63
N GLY A 13 -13.10 -23.36 0.37
CA GLY A 13 -13.73 -24.02 -0.77
C GLY A 13 -12.97 -23.78 -2.06
N THR A 14 -12.28 -24.82 -2.55
CA THR A 14 -11.80 -25.01 -3.93
C THR A 14 -10.81 -23.97 -4.51
N LEU A 15 -9.51 -24.30 -4.52
CA LEU A 15 -8.46 -23.74 -5.41
C LEU A 15 -8.20 -22.21 -5.40
N ASP A 16 -8.68 -21.47 -4.41
CA ASP A 16 -8.41 -20.04 -4.25
C ASP A 16 -7.10 -19.77 -3.48
N LEU A 17 -5.98 -19.71 -4.19
CA LEU A 17 -4.73 -19.20 -3.58
C LEU A 17 -4.91 -17.70 -3.28
N GLU A 18 -4.93 -17.35 -2.00
CA GLU A 18 -5.07 -15.98 -1.50
C GLU A 18 -4.08 -15.01 -2.18
N PRO A 19 -4.49 -13.81 -2.64
CA PRO A 19 -3.62 -12.91 -3.43
C PRO A 19 -2.29 -12.54 -2.75
N TRP A 20 -2.29 -12.30 -1.44
CA TRP A 20 -1.10 -12.00 -0.65
C TRP A 20 -0.07 -13.14 -0.64
N SER A 21 -0.52 -14.40 -0.78
CA SER A 21 0.33 -15.61 -0.67
C SER A 21 1.11 -15.93 -1.93
N ARG A 22 0.82 -15.25 -3.04
CA ARG A 22 1.36 -15.57 -4.37
C ARG A 22 2.68 -14.87 -4.71
N LEU A 23 3.20 -14.01 -3.83
CA LEU A 23 4.49 -13.38 -4.04
C LEU A 23 5.61 -14.40 -3.81
N LYS A 24 6.54 -14.45 -4.77
CA LYS A 24 7.83 -15.12 -4.59
C LYS A 24 8.80 -14.15 -3.91
N PRO A 25 9.78 -14.65 -3.13
CA PRO A 25 10.89 -13.83 -2.67
C PRO A 25 11.55 -13.07 -3.84
N ALA A 26 12.06 -11.87 -3.54
CA ALA A 26 12.74 -11.05 -4.54
C ALA A 26 13.98 -11.77 -5.11
N SER A 27 14.69 -12.55 -4.28
CA SER A 27 15.84 -13.38 -4.67
C SER A 27 15.53 -14.40 -5.76
N ASP A 28 14.26 -14.82 -5.85
CA ASP A 28 13.80 -15.88 -6.76
C ASP A 28 13.15 -15.28 -8.03
N SER A 29 13.22 -13.95 -8.17
CA SER A 29 12.55 -13.19 -9.21
C SER A 29 13.56 -12.34 -10.00
N LYS A 30 13.19 -11.99 -11.22
CA LYS A 30 13.97 -11.04 -12.03
C LYS A 30 13.30 -9.66 -11.95
N PRO A 31 14.03 -8.59 -11.60
CA PRO A 31 13.51 -7.24 -11.69
C PRO A 31 12.98 -6.94 -13.11
N ILE A 32 11.88 -6.19 -13.18
CA ILE A 32 11.29 -5.74 -14.43
C ILE A 32 11.78 -4.32 -14.68
N GLU A 33 12.41 -4.10 -15.84
CA GLU A 33 12.81 -2.77 -16.30
C GLU A 33 11.62 -2.10 -16.99
N TYR A 34 10.99 -1.15 -16.29
CA TYR A 34 9.92 -0.33 -16.86
C TYR A 34 10.51 0.89 -17.60
N PRO A 35 10.04 1.22 -18.81
CA PRO A 35 10.42 2.46 -19.48
C PRO A 35 10.07 3.68 -18.62
N LYS A 36 10.88 4.73 -18.73
CA LYS A 36 10.54 6.03 -18.13
C LYS A 36 9.30 6.61 -18.81
N PRO A 37 8.43 7.32 -18.08
CA PRO A 37 7.29 8.01 -18.68
C PRO A 37 7.76 9.07 -19.69
N ASP A 38 7.02 9.20 -20.79
CA ASP A 38 7.29 10.16 -21.88
C ASP A 38 6.56 11.50 -21.70
N GLY A 39 5.56 11.57 -20.81
CA GLY A 39 4.76 12.77 -20.56
C GLY A 39 3.66 13.04 -21.59
N GLU A 40 3.44 12.12 -22.55
CA GLU A 40 2.41 12.24 -23.59
C GLU A 40 1.41 11.08 -23.55
N ILE A 41 1.93 9.85 -23.50
CA ILE A 41 1.14 8.62 -23.44
C ILE A 41 1.31 7.94 -22.08
N SER A 42 2.48 8.11 -21.46
CA SER A 42 2.86 7.53 -20.18
C SER A 42 3.32 8.62 -19.22
N PHE A 43 2.86 8.53 -17.97
CA PHE A 43 3.05 9.60 -16.98
C PHE A 43 3.62 9.02 -15.69
N ASP A 44 4.24 9.88 -14.89
CA ASP A 44 4.66 9.49 -13.55
C ASP A 44 3.46 9.36 -12.60
N LEU A 45 3.73 8.73 -11.46
CA LEU A 45 2.71 8.40 -10.47
C LEU A 45 2.10 9.64 -9.82
N LEU A 46 2.89 10.68 -9.56
CA LEU A 46 2.40 11.87 -8.86
C LEU A 46 1.52 12.73 -9.77
N ALA A 47 1.88 12.87 -11.05
CA ALA A 47 1.01 13.47 -12.05
C ALA A 47 -0.32 12.72 -12.15
N SER A 48 -0.29 11.38 -12.10
CA SER A 48 -1.49 10.54 -12.13
C SER A 48 -2.37 10.73 -10.89
N VAL A 49 -1.77 10.77 -9.69
CA VAL A 49 -2.49 11.00 -8.42
C VAL A 49 -3.14 12.38 -8.39
N ALA A 50 -2.47 13.42 -8.90
CA ALA A 50 -3.06 14.75 -8.97
C ALA A 50 -4.38 14.76 -9.76
N LEU A 51 -4.46 13.98 -10.85
CA LEU A 51 -5.67 13.86 -11.69
C LEU A 51 -6.81 13.07 -11.03
N THR A 52 -6.55 12.29 -9.98
CA THR A 52 -7.63 11.65 -9.21
C THR A 52 -8.35 12.66 -8.31
N GLY A 53 -7.78 13.87 -8.14
CA GLY A 53 -8.26 14.88 -7.20
C GLY A 53 -8.30 14.39 -5.75
N THR A 54 -7.50 13.37 -5.40
CA THR A 54 -7.53 12.80 -4.06
C THR A 54 -6.89 13.76 -3.06
N ASN A 55 -7.53 13.92 -1.90
CA ASN A 55 -6.96 14.69 -0.82
C ASN A 55 -7.54 14.24 0.53
N HIS A 56 -6.82 14.50 1.60
CA HIS A 56 -7.24 14.24 2.98
C HIS A 56 -6.84 15.41 3.86
N GLU A 57 -7.58 15.65 4.95
CA GLU A 57 -7.11 16.54 6.02
C GLU A 57 -5.77 16.02 6.57
N SER A 58 -4.79 16.91 6.68
CA SER A 58 -3.41 16.61 7.05
C SER A 58 -3.23 16.25 8.53
N ASN A 59 -4.11 16.76 9.39
CA ASN A 59 -4.05 16.56 10.84
C ASN A 59 -4.99 15.43 11.32
N GLN A 60 -5.35 14.50 10.45
CA GLN A 60 -6.12 13.31 10.83
C GLN A 60 -5.21 12.10 11.04
N PRO A 61 -5.60 11.12 11.87
CA PRO A 61 -4.87 9.87 12.01
C PRO A 61 -4.75 9.13 10.67
N PRO A 62 -3.60 8.50 10.35
CA PRO A 62 -3.46 7.67 9.16
C PRO A 62 -4.47 6.52 9.16
N HIS A 63 -5.26 6.43 8.10
CA HIS A 63 -6.26 5.39 7.89
C HIS A 63 -5.67 4.08 7.32
N LEU A 64 -4.34 4.04 7.18
CA LEU A 64 -3.56 2.89 6.78
C LEU A 64 -2.71 2.49 7.99
N THR A 65 -3.28 1.64 8.84
CA THR A 65 -2.64 1.24 10.08
C THR A 65 -1.81 -0.02 9.87
N LEU A 66 -0.74 -0.18 10.65
CA LEU A 66 0.03 -1.41 10.70
C LEU A 66 -0.31 -2.18 11.99
N LEU A 67 -0.38 -3.51 11.91
CA LEU A 67 -0.48 -4.35 13.11
C LEU A 67 0.85 -4.38 13.87
N ASP A 68 1.96 -4.31 13.13
CA ASP A 68 3.33 -4.23 13.63
C ASP A 68 4.17 -3.33 12.70
N ASP A 69 4.68 -2.21 13.24
CA ASP A 69 5.46 -1.22 12.50
C ASP A 69 6.83 -1.73 12.03
N THR A 70 7.32 -2.85 12.58
CA THR A 70 8.62 -3.42 12.23
C THR A 70 8.57 -4.33 11.02
N VAL A 71 7.40 -4.91 10.73
CA VAL A 71 7.20 -5.92 9.66
C VAL A 71 7.50 -5.41 8.26
N PRO A 72 7.16 -4.16 7.87
CA PRO A 72 7.50 -3.65 6.54
C PRO A 72 9.01 -3.75 6.27
N VAL A 73 9.84 -3.27 7.19
CA VAL A 73 11.31 -3.30 7.02
C VAL A 73 11.86 -4.72 7.19
N THR A 74 11.49 -5.41 8.27
CA THR A 74 12.10 -6.70 8.64
C THR A 74 11.68 -7.86 7.74
N ARG A 75 10.50 -7.78 7.09
CA ARG A 75 9.98 -8.83 6.22
C ARG A 75 9.69 -8.35 4.82
N ASN A 76 8.83 -7.35 4.63
CA ASN A 76 8.37 -6.98 3.29
C ASN A 76 9.52 -6.48 2.41
N LEU A 77 10.31 -5.53 2.92
CA LEU A 77 11.52 -5.05 2.28
C LEU A 77 12.57 -6.15 2.15
N THR A 78 12.88 -6.83 3.26
CA THR A 78 13.99 -7.80 3.32
C THR A 78 13.76 -9.03 2.42
N VAL A 79 12.54 -9.55 2.34
CA VAL A 79 12.22 -10.80 1.61
C VAL A 79 11.63 -10.52 0.22
N PHE A 80 10.78 -9.51 0.10
CA PHE A 80 9.99 -9.24 -1.10
C PHE A 80 10.36 -7.92 -1.80
N ASP A 81 11.41 -7.23 -1.34
CA ASP A 81 11.88 -5.96 -1.90
C ASP A 81 10.80 -4.85 -1.87
N GLY A 82 10.02 -4.82 -0.78
CA GLY A 82 9.08 -3.75 -0.45
C GLY A 82 7.97 -3.59 -1.49
N PRO A 83 7.15 -4.63 -1.74
CA PRO A 83 6.16 -4.64 -2.81
C PRO A 83 5.12 -3.53 -2.70
N GLU A 84 4.88 -2.99 -1.51
CA GLU A 84 3.97 -1.87 -1.26
C GLU A 84 4.37 -0.57 -1.97
N GLN A 85 5.65 -0.39 -2.30
CA GLN A 85 6.11 0.73 -3.13
C GLN A 85 5.70 0.60 -4.60
N ARG A 86 5.28 -0.60 -5.04
CA ARG A 86 5.01 -0.94 -6.45
C ARG A 86 3.56 -1.29 -6.71
N PHE A 87 2.89 -2.02 -5.80
CA PHE A 87 1.48 -2.35 -5.98
C PHE A 87 0.56 -1.18 -5.64
N CYS A 88 1.04 -0.19 -4.87
CA CYS A 88 0.21 0.95 -4.49
C CYS A 88 0.05 1.87 -5.70
N PRO A 89 -1.17 2.09 -6.20
CA PRO A 89 -1.41 2.92 -7.37
C PRO A 89 -1.30 4.42 -7.09
N ALA A 90 -0.88 4.82 -5.89
CA ALA A 90 -0.86 6.22 -5.47
C ALA A 90 0.40 6.64 -4.69
N GLY A 91 1.44 5.80 -4.66
CA GLY A 91 2.71 6.17 -4.04
C GLY A 91 2.58 6.47 -2.54
N VAL A 92 1.69 5.78 -1.85
CA VAL A 92 1.44 6.00 -0.42
C VAL A 92 2.57 5.47 0.45
N TYR A 93 3.24 4.41 0.01
CA TYR A 93 4.28 3.73 0.77
C TYR A 93 5.63 3.97 0.13
N GLU A 94 6.57 4.51 0.89
CA GLU A 94 7.96 4.70 0.46
C GLU A 94 8.91 4.30 1.59
N TYR A 95 10.04 3.69 1.24
CA TYR A 95 11.10 3.40 2.23
C TYR A 95 12.14 4.51 2.17
N VAL A 96 12.21 5.31 3.23
CA VAL A 96 13.14 6.44 3.36
C VAL A 96 14.27 6.10 4.33
N PRO A 97 15.47 6.69 4.16
CA PRO A 97 16.54 6.56 5.15
C PRO A 97 16.09 6.93 6.58
N LEU A 98 16.62 6.21 7.56
CA LEU A 98 16.50 6.62 8.95
C LEU A 98 17.20 7.99 9.14
N GLU A 99 16.66 8.81 10.04
CA GLU A 99 17.26 10.12 10.37
C GLU A 99 18.62 9.95 11.06
N GLU A 100 18.76 8.87 11.83
CA GLU A 100 19.99 8.51 12.53
C GLU A 100 20.35 7.05 12.25
N GLY A 101 21.60 6.81 11.84
CA GLY A 101 22.15 5.47 11.63
C GLY A 101 21.82 4.83 10.27
N PRO A 102 22.34 3.62 10.02
CA PRO A 102 22.10 2.89 8.77
C PRO A 102 20.72 2.21 8.79
N GLY A 103 19.98 2.30 7.69
CA GLY A 103 18.72 1.58 7.50
C GLY A 103 17.65 2.42 6.82
N LEU A 104 16.49 1.80 6.62
CA LEU A 104 15.31 2.43 6.05
C LEU A 104 14.14 2.29 7.03
N ARG A 105 13.24 3.27 7.01
CA ARG A 105 11.91 3.19 7.64
C ARG A 105 10.83 3.30 6.57
N LEU A 106 9.68 2.71 6.83
CA LEU A 106 8.49 2.97 6.01
C LEU A 106 7.95 4.37 6.34
N GLN A 107 7.65 5.15 5.31
CA GLN A 107 6.88 6.38 5.38
C GLN A 107 5.54 6.15 4.68
N ILE A 108 4.45 6.55 5.35
CA ILE A 108 3.07 6.40 4.86
C ILE A 108 2.51 7.78 4.54
N ASN A 109 2.48 8.13 3.26
CA ASN A 109 1.89 9.37 2.73
C ASN A 109 0.38 9.21 2.56
N ALA A 110 -0.34 9.05 3.68
CA ALA A 110 -1.76 8.68 3.69
C ALA A 110 -2.67 9.67 2.91
N GLN A 111 -2.24 10.92 2.75
CA GLN A 111 -2.96 11.94 1.97
C GLN A 111 -3.16 11.55 0.50
N ASN A 112 -2.24 10.77 -0.08
CA ASN A 112 -2.31 10.31 -1.47
C ASN A 112 -3.27 9.12 -1.66
N CYS A 113 -3.81 8.52 -0.60
CA CYS A 113 -4.56 7.28 -0.72
C CYS A 113 -5.80 7.46 -1.61
N ILE A 114 -6.01 6.55 -2.57
CA ILE A 114 -7.19 6.56 -3.45
C ILE A 114 -8.24 5.49 -3.08
N HIS A 115 -8.11 4.91 -1.89
CA HIS A 115 -9.06 3.96 -1.31
C HIS A 115 -9.27 2.67 -2.13
N CYS A 116 -8.33 2.31 -3.02
CA CYS A 116 -8.42 1.11 -3.86
C CYS A 116 -8.35 -0.22 -3.09
N LYS A 117 -7.94 -0.21 -1.81
CA LYS A 117 -7.77 -1.37 -0.91
C LYS A 117 -6.71 -2.40 -1.33
N THR A 118 -5.91 -2.10 -2.34
CA THR A 118 -4.88 -3.04 -2.83
C THR A 118 -3.89 -3.42 -1.75
N CYS A 119 -3.46 -2.48 -0.90
CA CYS A 119 -2.48 -2.72 0.16
C CYS A 119 -2.96 -3.71 1.23
N ASP A 120 -4.22 -3.58 1.66
CA ASP A 120 -4.88 -4.50 2.60
C ASP A 120 -4.94 -5.93 2.03
N ILE A 121 -5.21 -6.05 0.73
CA ILE A 121 -5.38 -7.35 0.04
C ILE A 121 -4.03 -8.00 -0.30
N LYS A 122 -3.04 -7.21 -0.72
CA LYS A 122 -1.84 -7.71 -1.41
C LYS A 122 -0.60 -7.76 -0.53
N ASP A 123 -0.60 -7.12 0.64
CA ASP A 123 0.50 -7.20 1.58
C ASP A 123 0.81 -8.67 1.94
N PRO A 124 2.01 -9.18 1.59
CA PRO A 124 2.38 -10.57 1.86
C PRO A 124 2.42 -10.89 3.36
N SER A 125 2.44 -9.88 4.23
CA SER A 125 2.39 -10.02 5.69
C SER A 125 0.99 -9.95 6.28
N GLN A 126 0.00 -9.48 5.52
CA GLN A 126 -1.33 -9.16 6.06
C GLN A 126 -1.24 -8.24 7.30
N ASN A 127 -0.29 -7.30 7.27
CA ASN A 127 0.05 -6.37 8.34
C ASN A 127 -0.62 -5.01 8.14
N ILE A 128 -0.85 -4.59 6.89
CA ILE A 128 -1.60 -3.38 6.57
C ILE A 128 -3.09 -3.62 6.82
N ASN A 129 -3.72 -2.75 7.60
CA ASN A 129 -5.15 -2.73 7.83
C ASN A 129 -5.71 -1.38 7.36
N TRP A 130 -6.54 -1.40 6.32
CA TRP A 130 -7.21 -0.20 5.83
C TRP A 130 -8.46 0.07 6.66
N VAL A 131 -8.58 1.27 7.21
CA VAL A 131 -9.80 1.76 7.84
C VAL A 131 -10.32 2.98 7.10
N VAL A 132 -11.59 3.35 7.33
CA VAL A 132 -12.17 4.52 6.69
C VAL A 132 -11.53 5.78 7.31
N PRO A 133 -11.03 6.75 6.52
CA PRO A 133 -10.61 8.05 7.03
C PRO A 133 -11.80 8.91 7.46
N GLU A 134 -11.52 10.14 7.92
CA GLU A 134 -12.59 11.13 8.12
C GLU A 134 -13.37 11.39 6.82
N GLY A 135 -14.66 11.68 6.97
CA GLY A 135 -15.56 11.89 5.84
C GLY A 135 -15.16 13.10 5.00
N GLY A 136 -15.25 12.95 3.67
CA GLY A 136 -14.88 13.99 2.71
C GLY A 136 -13.45 13.88 2.18
N GLY A 137 -12.60 13.01 2.75
CA GLY A 137 -11.31 12.65 2.17
C GLY A 137 -11.40 11.54 1.12
N GLY A 138 -10.40 11.47 0.24
CA GLY A 138 -10.29 10.48 -0.83
C GLY A 138 -10.42 11.09 -2.23
N PRO A 139 -10.55 10.24 -3.26
CA PRO A 139 -10.63 10.69 -4.66
C PRO A 139 -11.84 11.57 -4.98
N ALA A 140 -11.66 12.50 -5.91
CA ALA A 140 -12.71 13.36 -6.46
C ALA A 140 -13.04 12.99 -7.91
N TYR A 141 -13.42 11.73 -8.13
CA TYR A 141 -13.75 11.21 -9.45
C TYR A 141 -15.03 11.84 -10.00
N ASN A 142 -15.02 12.19 -11.29
CA ASN A 142 -16.18 12.74 -12.00
C ASN A 142 -16.43 11.94 -13.29
N GLY A 143 -17.53 11.18 -13.33
CA GLY A 143 -17.92 10.38 -14.50
C GLY A 143 -16.99 9.22 -14.84
N MET A 144 -16.26 8.69 -13.85
CA MET A 144 -15.38 7.52 -13.94
C MET A 144 -16.12 6.22 -13.60
#